data_AF-A0A820U385-F1
#
_entry.id   AF-A0A820U385-F1
#
_cell.length_a   1.000
_cell.length_b   1.000
_cell.length_c   1.000
_cell.angle_alpha   90.00
_cell.angle_beta   90.00
_cell.angle_gamma   90.00
#
_symmetry.space_group_name_H-M   'P 1'
#
loop_
_entity.id
_entity.type
_entity.pdbx_description
1 polymer ?
#
loop_
_entity_poly.entity_id
_entity_poly.type
_entity_poly.pdbx_seq_one_letter_code
_entity_poly.pdbx_strand_id
1 'polypeptide(L)'
;MKKNTLSRATSMNARSSDLIADGLSNTNVAEKQIDGIIELREFDIPYHSRVCIDLKINIGLCSRSQNQLVLKPDLIEQPELIILAFDIELSYNSDIFDIPFIEQCAQFYGLNMFNEIGFRKDSQDYYLSRSCIHMDCIKWVKRDSYLPVGSHSLKAVKKLNYVITQLKLI
;
A
#
# COMPACT_ATOMS: atom_id res chain seq x y z
N MET A 1 76.12 -23.90 -27.56
CA MET A 1 77.25 -23.44 -26.72
C MET A 1 77.23 -21.92 -26.58
N LYS A 2 76.89 -21.41 -25.38
CA LYS A 2 77.51 -20.26 -24.67
C LYS A 2 76.82 -20.11 -23.32
N LYS A 3 77.62 -19.88 -22.27
CA LYS A 3 77.33 -20.00 -20.83
C LYS A 3 76.92 -18.68 -20.17
N ASN A 4 76.31 -18.78 -18.98
CA ASN A 4 76.25 -17.83 -17.85
C ASN A 4 75.44 -16.52 -18.06
N THR A 5 74.67 -16.00 -17.10
CA THR A 5 75.03 -15.77 -15.68
C THR A 5 73.75 -15.51 -14.84
N LEU A 6 73.73 -15.95 -13.58
CA LEU A 6 72.69 -15.65 -12.58
C LEU A 6 72.82 -14.20 -12.06
N SER A 7 71.71 -13.46 -11.96
CA SER A 7 71.50 -12.57 -10.81
C SER A 7 70.01 -12.49 -10.46
N ARG A 8 69.72 -12.74 -9.18
CA ARG A 8 68.39 -12.70 -8.58
C ARG A 8 68.06 -11.25 -8.25
N ALA A 9 67.18 -10.62 -9.03
CA ALA A 9 66.68 -9.28 -8.73
C ALA A 9 65.38 -9.40 -7.93
N THR A 10 65.48 -9.11 -6.64
CA THR A 10 64.35 -8.86 -5.74
C THR A 10 63.78 -7.47 -6.09
N SER A 11 62.75 -7.37 -6.93
CA SER A 11 62.03 -6.09 -7.08
C SER A 11 60.82 -6.09 -6.15
N MET A 12 60.97 -5.33 -5.07
CA MET A 12 59.90 -4.95 -4.15
C MET A 12 58.67 -4.43 -4.93
N ASN A 13 57.50 -4.95 -4.56
CA ASN A 13 56.23 -4.66 -5.19
C ASN A 13 55.74 -3.26 -4.75
N ALA A 14 56.23 -2.20 -5.40
CA ALA A 14 55.91 -0.81 -5.07
C ALA A 14 54.78 -0.25 -5.94
N ARG A 15 53.63 -0.95 -6.03
CA ARG A 15 52.48 -0.49 -6.84
C ARG A 15 51.09 -0.76 -6.26
N SER A 16 50.98 -1.05 -4.97
CA SER A 16 49.68 -1.22 -4.29
C SER A 16 49.28 -0.03 -3.40
N SER A 17 50.18 0.92 -3.14
CA SER A 17 49.89 2.12 -2.34
C SER A 17 49.20 3.24 -3.12
N ASP A 18 49.43 3.32 -4.44
CA ASP A 18 49.06 4.50 -5.22
C ASP A 18 47.59 4.46 -5.71
N LEU A 19 46.91 3.31 -5.59
CA LEU A 19 45.48 3.16 -5.87
C LEU A 19 44.59 3.40 -4.64
N ILE A 20 45.16 3.53 -3.44
CA ILE A 20 44.41 3.80 -2.20
C ILE A 20 44.31 5.32 -1.94
N ALA A 21 45.19 6.14 -2.54
CA ALA A 21 45.25 7.57 -2.31
C ALA A 21 44.10 8.37 -2.96
N ASP A 22 43.59 7.95 -4.13
CA ASP A 22 42.47 8.62 -4.81
C ASP A 22 41.10 8.33 -4.18
N GLY A 23 41.02 7.32 -3.29
CA GLY A 23 39.79 7.00 -2.54
C GLY A 23 39.61 7.79 -1.24
N LEU A 24 40.68 8.37 -0.67
CA LEU A 24 40.66 9.03 0.65
C LEU A 24 40.45 10.55 0.59
N SER A 25 40.63 11.17 -0.58
CA SER A 25 40.38 12.61 -0.77
C SER A 25 38.89 12.91 -1.01
N ASN A 26 38.13 11.93 -1.53
CA ASN A 26 36.70 12.06 -1.78
C ASN A 26 35.82 11.86 -0.54
N THR A 27 36.29 11.16 0.50
CA THR A 27 35.51 10.97 1.74
C THR A 27 35.32 12.29 2.48
N ASN A 28 36.36 13.12 2.56
CA ASN A 28 36.30 14.45 3.17
C ASN A 28 35.37 15.43 2.43
N VAL A 29 35.15 15.22 1.13
CA VAL A 29 34.22 16.03 0.31
C VAL A 29 32.79 15.52 0.48
N ALA A 30 32.60 14.20 0.47
CA ALA A 30 31.31 13.57 0.70
C ALA A 30 30.78 13.82 2.12
N GLU A 31 31.62 13.70 3.15
CA GLU A 31 31.26 14.01 4.56
C GLU A 31 30.77 15.46 4.70
N LYS A 32 31.50 16.42 4.09
CA LYS A 32 31.07 17.83 4.04
C LYS A 32 29.77 18.08 3.28
N GLN A 33 29.45 17.24 2.29
CA GLN A 33 28.20 17.36 1.54
C GLN A 33 27.01 16.77 2.31
N ILE A 34 27.23 15.73 3.12
CA ILE A 34 26.22 15.16 3.99
C ILE A 34 25.85 16.14 5.11
N ASP A 35 26.81 16.95 5.59
CA ASP A 35 26.57 18.02 6.57
C ASP A 35 25.61 19.11 6.06
N GLY A 36 25.40 19.22 4.74
CA GLY A 36 24.44 20.13 4.13
C GLY A 36 22.99 19.60 4.08
N ILE A 37 22.77 18.33 4.41
CA ILE A 37 21.45 17.71 4.45
C ILE A 37 20.85 17.98 5.84
N ILE A 38 19.87 18.88 5.90
CA ILE A 38 19.19 19.25 7.16
C ILE A 38 18.13 18.21 7.54
N GLU A 39 17.20 17.93 6.62
CA GLU A 39 16.08 17.02 6.85
C GLU A 39 15.50 16.46 5.54
N LEU A 40 14.88 15.28 5.64
CA LEU A 40 14.04 14.71 4.58
C LEU A 40 12.59 15.08 4.83
N ARG A 41 11.91 15.53 3.79
CA ARG A 41 10.50 15.96 3.84
C ARG A 41 9.64 15.01 3.04
N GLU A 42 8.44 14.71 3.56
CA GLU A 42 7.40 13.95 2.86
C GLU A 42 7.81 12.54 2.41
N PHE A 43 8.74 11.92 3.14
CA PHE A 43 9.25 10.58 2.85
C PHE A 43 8.24 9.47 3.19
N ASP A 44 7.21 9.78 3.98
CA ASP A 44 6.16 8.88 4.47
C ASP A 44 4.95 8.79 3.53
N ILE A 45 4.90 9.60 2.47
CA ILE A 45 3.76 9.64 1.56
C ILE A 45 3.79 8.42 0.61
N PRO A 46 2.76 7.55 0.63
CA PRO A 46 2.69 6.41 -0.28
C PRO A 46 2.68 6.84 -1.75
N TYR A 47 3.29 6.02 -2.61
CA TYR A 47 3.39 6.32 -4.05
C TYR A 47 2.02 6.61 -4.69
N HIS A 48 0.99 5.78 -4.40
CA HIS A 48 -0.35 5.99 -4.94
C HIS A 48 -0.95 7.33 -4.50
N SER A 49 -0.75 7.73 -3.24
CA SER A 49 -1.20 9.02 -2.73
C SER A 49 -0.50 10.18 -3.42
N ARG A 50 0.82 10.08 -3.63
CA ARG A 50 1.60 11.11 -4.36
C ARG A 50 1.07 11.30 -5.78
N VAL A 51 0.91 10.20 -6.53
CA VAL A 51 0.38 10.24 -7.90
C VAL A 51 -1.02 10.88 -7.94
N CYS A 52 -1.90 10.52 -6.99
CA CYS A 52 -3.23 11.10 -6.92
C CYS A 52 -3.21 12.60 -6.59
N ILE A 53 -2.34 13.03 -5.68
CA ILE A 53 -2.19 14.45 -5.30
C ILE A 53 -1.67 15.27 -6.48
N ASP A 54 -0.58 14.82 -7.11
CA ASP A 54 0.11 15.57 -8.17
C ASP A 54 -0.78 15.70 -9.42
N LEU A 55 -1.51 14.64 -9.77
CA LEU A 55 -2.42 14.62 -10.92
C LEU A 55 -3.83 15.10 -10.58
N LYS A 56 -4.11 15.48 -9.33
CA LYS A 56 -5.45 15.85 -8.83
C LYS A 56 -6.52 14.80 -9.15
N ILE A 57 -6.15 13.52 -9.02
CA ILE A 57 -7.05 12.40 -9.27
C ILE A 57 -7.77 12.04 -7.98
N ASN A 58 -9.10 12.10 -8.01
CA ASN A 58 -9.98 11.65 -6.95
C ASN A 58 -10.88 10.51 -7.46
N ILE A 59 -11.05 9.48 -6.63
CA ILE A 59 -11.98 8.38 -6.90
C ILE A 59 -13.40 8.97 -7.03
N GLY A 60 -14.17 8.52 -8.02
CA GLY A 60 -15.52 9.00 -8.29
C GLY A 60 -15.62 10.16 -9.30
N LEU A 61 -14.51 10.83 -9.62
CA LEU A 61 -14.46 11.92 -10.62
C LEU A 61 -13.63 11.57 -11.88
N CYS A 62 -12.97 10.41 -11.88
CA CYS A 62 -12.19 9.92 -13.00
C CYS A 62 -12.91 8.76 -13.71
N SER A 63 -12.96 8.80 -15.04
CA SER A 63 -13.43 7.70 -15.88
C SER A 63 -12.29 7.18 -16.73
N ARG A 64 -12.21 5.85 -16.89
CA ARG A 64 -11.20 5.21 -17.75
C ARG A 64 -11.70 5.21 -19.20
N SER A 65 -11.05 5.97 -20.06
CA SER A 65 -11.28 5.95 -21.52
C SER A 65 -10.03 5.44 -22.21
N GLN A 66 -10.15 4.36 -22.99
CA GLN A 66 -9.05 3.85 -23.85
C GLN A 66 -7.68 3.78 -23.14
N ASN A 67 -7.65 3.21 -21.93
CA ASN A 67 -6.47 3.09 -21.05
C ASN A 67 -5.89 4.37 -20.44
N GLN A 68 -6.52 5.53 -20.61
CA GLN A 68 -6.16 6.75 -19.91
C GLN A 68 -7.26 7.13 -18.90
N LEU A 69 -6.84 7.63 -17.74
CA LEU A 69 -7.75 8.22 -16.77
C LEU A 69 -8.08 9.64 -17.22
N VAL A 70 -9.33 9.87 -17.59
CA VAL A 70 -9.84 11.19 -17.94
C VAL A 70 -10.58 11.74 -16.72
N LEU A 71 -10.09 12.86 -16.20
CA LEU A 71 -10.77 13.60 -15.14
C LEU A 71 -11.99 14.29 -15.74
N LYS A 72 -13.14 14.09 -15.11
CA LYS A 72 -14.38 14.75 -15.47
C LYS A 72 -14.88 15.53 -14.26
N PRO A 73 -14.37 16.75 -14.03
CA PRO A 73 -14.77 17.57 -12.89
C PRO A 73 -16.25 17.97 -12.94
N ASP A 74 -16.87 17.90 -14.13
CA ASP A 74 -18.26 18.27 -14.36
C ASP A 74 -19.26 17.15 -14.01
N LEU A 75 -18.78 15.96 -13.58
CA LEU A 75 -19.67 14.93 -13.05
C LEU A 75 -20.19 15.36 -11.67
N ILE A 76 -21.44 15.82 -11.65
CA ILE A 76 -22.19 16.12 -10.42
C ILE A 76 -22.84 14.85 -9.87
N GLU A 77 -23.24 13.93 -10.75
CA GLU A 77 -23.97 12.72 -10.38
C GLU A 77 -23.00 11.55 -10.13
N GLN A 78 -23.19 10.90 -8.99
CA GLN A 78 -22.45 9.69 -8.64
C GLN A 78 -22.87 8.53 -9.56
N PRO A 79 -21.94 7.65 -9.98
CA PRO A 79 -22.28 6.50 -10.80
C PRO A 79 -23.23 5.57 -10.05
N GLU A 80 -24.17 4.95 -10.77
CA GLU A 80 -25.05 3.92 -10.21
C GLU A 80 -24.23 2.66 -9.85
N LEU A 81 -23.98 2.47 -8.56
CA LEU A 81 -23.28 1.30 -8.05
C LEU A 81 -24.27 0.16 -7.84
N ILE A 82 -23.99 -1.02 -8.40
CA ILE A 82 -24.75 -2.24 -8.11
C ILE A 82 -24.12 -2.90 -6.89
N ILE A 83 -24.84 -2.94 -5.77
CA ILE A 83 -24.34 -3.38 -4.45
C ILE A 83 -24.05 -4.91 -4.38
N LEU A 84 -24.29 -5.66 -5.46
CA LEU A 84 -23.97 -7.08 -5.60
C LEU A 84 -23.40 -7.43 -6.99
N ALA A 85 -22.67 -6.50 -7.61
CA ALA A 85 -21.79 -6.78 -8.74
C ALA A 85 -20.33 -6.60 -8.28
N PHE A 86 -19.40 -7.35 -8.88
CA PHE A 86 -17.98 -7.57 -8.52
C PHE A 86 -17.09 -6.36 -8.15
N ASP A 87 -17.63 -5.14 -8.12
CA ASP A 87 -16.91 -3.89 -7.85
C ASP A 87 -16.81 -3.55 -6.35
N ILE A 88 -17.85 -3.82 -5.56
CA ILE A 88 -17.88 -3.52 -4.12
C ILE A 88 -18.52 -4.67 -3.34
N GLU A 89 -17.81 -5.20 -2.35
CA GLU A 89 -18.31 -6.18 -1.41
C GLU A 89 -18.55 -5.51 -0.05
N LEU A 90 -19.83 -5.43 0.34
CA LEU A 90 -20.22 -4.92 1.65
C LEU A 90 -20.43 -6.09 2.62
N SER A 91 -19.81 -6.01 3.79
CA SER A 91 -19.94 -7.03 4.81
C SER A 91 -19.91 -6.43 6.21
N TYR A 92 -20.19 -7.24 7.25
CA TYR A 92 -20.19 -6.79 8.63
C TYR A 92 -19.26 -7.66 9.46
N ASN A 93 -18.11 -7.11 9.85
CA ASN A 93 -17.06 -7.80 10.62
C ASN A 93 -16.41 -8.98 9.86
N SER A 94 -16.37 -8.90 8.53
CA SER A 94 -15.87 -9.97 7.66
C SER A 94 -14.36 -10.14 7.70
N ASP A 95 -13.60 -9.04 7.85
CA ASP A 95 -12.14 -9.08 7.99
C ASP A 95 -11.69 -9.98 9.16
N ILE A 96 -12.52 -10.13 10.18
CA ILE A 96 -12.21 -10.89 11.40
C ILE A 96 -12.84 -12.28 11.37
N PHE A 97 -13.97 -12.46 10.66
CA PHE A 97 -14.75 -13.69 10.72
C PHE A 97 -14.91 -14.37 9.35
N ASP A 98 -15.68 -13.76 8.44
CA ASP A 98 -16.11 -14.45 7.21
C ASP A 98 -14.92 -14.76 6.29
N ILE A 99 -14.04 -13.79 6.01
CA ILE A 99 -12.94 -14.01 5.06
C ILE A 99 -11.86 -14.95 5.62
N PRO A 100 -11.39 -14.81 6.88
CA PRO A 100 -10.49 -15.80 7.48
C PRO A 100 -11.05 -17.22 7.48
N PHE A 101 -12.37 -17.35 7.71
CA PHE A 101 -13.04 -18.65 7.68
C PHE A 101 -13.00 -19.24 6.26
N ILE A 102 -13.35 -18.45 5.25
CA ILE A 102 -13.28 -18.87 3.84
C ILE A 102 -11.85 -19.23 3.45
N GLU A 103 -10.85 -18.44 3.87
CA GLU A 103 -9.43 -18.70 3.60
C GLU A 103 -8.98 -20.04 4.17
N GLN A 104 -9.34 -20.34 5.42
CA GLN A 104 -9.02 -21.62 6.06
C GLN A 104 -9.72 -22.80 5.37
N CYS A 105 -11.00 -22.62 5.00
CA CYS A 105 -11.72 -23.63 4.23
C CYS A 105 -11.07 -23.87 2.86
N ALA A 106 -10.73 -22.81 2.13
CA ALA A 106 -10.04 -22.92 0.85
C ALA A 106 -8.70 -23.64 1.01
N GLN A 107 -7.93 -23.29 2.04
CA GLN A 107 -6.65 -23.93 2.35
C GLN A 107 -6.81 -25.42 2.66
N PHE A 108 -7.87 -25.82 3.38
CA PHE A 108 -8.16 -27.23 3.64
C PHE A 108 -8.38 -28.04 2.36
N TYR A 109 -9.01 -27.44 1.34
CA TYR A 109 -9.19 -28.04 0.02
C TYR A 109 -7.99 -27.84 -0.93
N GLY A 110 -6.89 -27.26 -0.45
CA GLY A 110 -5.71 -26.96 -1.26
C GLY A 110 -5.91 -25.83 -2.28
N LEU A 111 -6.94 -25.01 -2.10
CA LEU A 111 -7.24 -23.84 -2.92
C LEU A 111 -6.52 -22.60 -2.38
N ASN A 112 -6.05 -21.75 -3.28
CA ASN A 112 -5.45 -20.47 -2.93
C ASN A 112 -6.47 -19.34 -3.17
N MET A 113 -6.93 -18.72 -2.08
CA MET A 113 -7.96 -17.67 -2.14
C MET A 113 -7.58 -16.49 -3.05
N PHE A 114 -6.31 -16.10 -3.10
CA PHE A 114 -5.84 -15.02 -3.98
C PHE A 114 -5.94 -15.39 -5.46
N ASN A 115 -5.66 -16.64 -5.81
CA ASN A 115 -5.73 -17.09 -7.20
C ASN A 115 -7.18 -17.23 -7.70
N GLU A 116 -8.10 -17.66 -6.82
CA GLU A 116 -9.49 -17.91 -7.19
C GLU A 116 -10.34 -16.62 -7.21
N ILE A 117 -10.28 -15.84 -6.13
CA ILE A 117 -11.18 -14.68 -5.94
C ILE A 117 -10.44 -13.34 -5.83
N GLY A 118 -9.11 -13.34 -5.89
CA GLY A 118 -8.30 -12.11 -5.86
C GLY A 118 -8.12 -11.48 -4.47
N PHE A 119 -8.63 -12.11 -3.41
CA PHE A 119 -8.50 -11.63 -2.04
C PHE A 119 -7.20 -12.10 -1.39
N ARG A 120 -6.54 -11.20 -0.69
CA ARG A 120 -5.34 -11.50 0.10
C ARG A 120 -5.29 -10.63 1.34
N LYS A 121 -4.76 -11.20 2.42
CA LYS A 121 -4.42 -10.44 3.62
C LYS A 121 -3.20 -9.54 3.40
N ASP A 122 -3.29 -8.29 3.85
CA ASP A 122 -2.17 -7.35 3.90
C ASP A 122 -1.42 -7.42 5.25
N SER A 123 -0.28 -6.73 5.35
CA SER A 123 0.56 -6.59 6.54
C SER A 123 -0.17 -6.05 7.78
N GLN A 124 -1.29 -5.34 7.60
CA GLN A 124 -2.14 -4.82 8.67
C GLN A 124 -3.35 -5.73 8.98
N ASP A 125 -3.31 -6.99 8.55
CA ASP A 125 -4.37 -7.98 8.75
C ASP A 125 -5.73 -7.64 8.11
N TYR A 126 -5.75 -6.74 7.12
CA TYR A 126 -6.94 -6.44 6.31
C TYR A 126 -6.99 -7.31 5.05
N TYR A 127 -8.18 -7.74 4.66
CA TYR A 127 -8.37 -8.42 3.39
C TYR A 127 -8.62 -7.41 2.27
N LEU A 128 -7.73 -7.44 1.29
CA LEU A 128 -7.77 -6.55 0.12
C LEU A 128 -7.92 -7.38 -1.15
N SER A 129 -8.61 -6.82 -2.13
CA SER A 129 -8.70 -7.37 -3.49
C SER A 129 -8.27 -6.31 -4.51
N ARG A 130 -7.81 -6.76 -5.67
CA ARG A 130 -7.44 -5.86 -6.79
C ARG A 130 -8.64 -5.36 -7.57
N SER A 131 -9.67 -6.18 -7.68
CA SER A 131 -10.84 -5.93 -8.53
C SER A 131 -12.06 -5.46 -7.75
N CYS A 132 -12.12 -5.76 -6.46
CA CYS A 132 -13.27 -5.49 -5.60
C CYS A 132 -12.85 -4.65 -4.39
N ILE A 133 -13.64 -3.63 -4.07
CA ILE A 133 -13.50 -2.86 -2.83
C ILE A 133 -14.21 -3.62 -1.71
N HIS A 134 -13.44 -4.12 -0.74
CA HIS A 134 -14.01 -4.71 0.47
C HIS A 134 -14.32 -3.64 1.50
N MET A 135 -15.60 -3.48 1.83
CA MET A 135 -16.07 -2.51 2.81
C MET A 135 -16.62 -3.23 4.04
N ASP A 136 -15.85 -3.20 5.13
CA ASP A 136 -16.31 -3.69 6.42
C ASP A 136 -17.12 -2.60 7.16
N CYS A 137 -18.44 -2.79 7.19
CA CYS A 137 -19.39 -1.87 7.81
C CYS A 137 -19.11 -1.64 9.31
N ILE A 138 -18.52 -2.61 10.02
CA ILE A 138 -18.27 -2.42 11.46
C ILE A 138 -17.20 -1.35 11.72
N LYS A 139 -16.27 -1.14 10.78
CA LYS A 139 -15.24 -0.10 10.88
C LYS A 139 -15.88 1.28 10.80
N TRP A 140 -16.83 1.46 9.88
CA TRP A 140 -17.64 2.67 9.80
C TRP A 140 -18.46 2.87 11.08
N VAL A 141 -19.09 1.82 11.61
CA VAL A 141 -19.85 1.92 12.86
C VAL A 141 -18.95 2.42 14.00
N LYS A 142 -17.77 1.82 14.18
CA LYS A 142 -16.85 2.20 15.26
C LYS A 142 -16.32 3.63 15.12
N ARG A 143 -16.07 4.09 13.89
CA ARG A 143 -15.45 5.40 13.63
C ARG A 143 -16.46 6.54 13.57
N ASP A 144 -17.57 6.33 12.86
CA ASP A 144 -18.43 7.41 12.36
C ASP A 144 -19.89 7.33 12.85
N SER A 145 -20.34 6.22 13.45
CA SER A 145 -21.76 6.10 13.87
C SER A 145 -22.10 6.86 15.16
N TYR A 146 -21.09 7.28 15.93
CA TYR A 146 -21.24 7.88 17.27
C TYR A 146 -22.02 7.01 18.28
N LEU A 147 -22.24 5.72 17.98
CA LEU A 147 -22.92 4.79 18.88
C LEU A 147 -22.02 4.38 20.04
N PRO A 148 -22.57 4.18 21.25
CA PRO A 148 -21.81 3.62 22.36
C PRO A 148 -21.34 2.19 22.01
N VAL A 149 -20.18 1.78 22.53
CA VAL A 149 -19.52 0.51 22.19
C VAL A 149 -20.43 -0.71 22.34
N GLY A 150 -21.29 -0.74 23.36
CA GLY A 150 -22.26 -1.83 23.57
C GLY A 150 -23.35 -1.94 22.49
N SER A 151 -23.46 -0.96 21.60
CA SER A 151 -24.45 -0.91 20.52
C SER A 151 -23.84 -1.17 19.13
N HIS A 152 -22.60 -1.63 19.04
CA HIS A 152 -21.92 -1.98 17.78
C HIS A 152 -22.21 -3.40 17.30
N SER A 153 -23.24 -4.08 17.81
CA SER A 153 -23.67 -5.36 17.23
C SER A 153 -24.61 -5.10 16.05
N LEU A 154 -24.60 -5.98 15.05
CA LEU A 154 -25.47 -5.84 13.87
C LEU A 154 -26.95 -5.64 14.25
N LYS A 155 -27.40 -6.35 15.30
CA LYS A 155 -28.76 -6.24 15.82
C LYS A 155 -29.03 -4.86 16.44
N ALA A 156 -28.11 -4.33 17.23
CA ALA A 156 -28.25 -3.03 17.88
C ALA A 156 -28.17 -1.88 16.87
N VAL A 157 -27.20 -1.93 15.94
CA VAL A 157 -27.02 -0.93 14.89
C VAL A 157 -28.26 -0.83 14.01
N LYS A 158 -28.82 -1.96 13.56
CA LYS A 158 -30.07 -1.96 12.77
C LYS A 158 -31.23 -1.30 13.50
N LYS A 159 -31.36 -1.56 14.80
CA LYS A 159 -32.42 -0.98 15.65
C LYS A 159 -32.24 0.53 15.83
N LEU A 160 -31.03 0.98 16.12
CA LEU A 160 -30.73 2.38 16.43
C LEU A 160 -30.73 3.27 15.18
N ASN A 161 -30.16 2.79 14.07
CA ASN A 161 -30.20 3.54 12.81
C ASN A 161 -31.63 3.72 12.32
N TYR A 162 -32.50 2.71 12.44
CA TYR A 162 -33.91 2.86 12.11
C TYR A 162 -34.57 3.99 12.94
N VAL A 163 -34.33 4.01 14.24
CA VAL A 163 -34.89 5.04 15.15
C VAL A 163 -34.36 6.44 14.82
N ILE A 164 -33.06 6.58 14.56
CA ILE A 164 -32.43 7.87 14.24
C ILE A 164 -32.92 8.41 12.87
N THR A 165 -33.11 7.55 11.89
CA THR A 165 -33.55 7.96 10.54
C THR A 165 -35.02 8.39 10.55
N GLN A 166 -35.87 7.73 11.35
CA GLN A 166 -37.27 8.13 11.54
C GLN A 166 -37.40 9.45 12.31
N LEU A 167 -36.52 9.73 13.27
CA LEU A 167 -36.50 10.98 14.02
C LEU A 167 -35.98 12.20 13.22
N LYS A 168 -35.25 11.98 12.12
CA LYS A 168 -34.81 13.05 11.20
C LYS A 168 -35.81 13.33 10.07
N LEU A 169 -36.89 12.55 9.97
CA LEU A 169 -37.95 12.69 8.96
C LEU A 169 -39.26 13.27 9.54
N ILE A 170 -39.21 13.77 10.78
CA ILE A 170 -40.28 14.56 11.43
C ILE A 170 -39.69 15.94 11.74
#